data_AF-A0A7C1D3U6-F1
#
_entry.id   AF-A0A7C1D3U6-F1
#
_cell.length_a   1.000
_cell.length_b   1.000
_cell.length_c   1.000
_cell.angle_alpha   90.00
_cell.angle_beta   90.00
_cell.angle_gamma   90.00
#
_symmetry.space_group_name_H-M   'P 1'
#
loop_
_entity.id
_entity.type
_entity.pdbx_description
1 polymer ?
#
loop_
_entity_poly.entity_id
_entity_poly.type
_entity_poly.pdbx_seq_one_letter_code
_entity_poly.pdbx_strand_id
1 'polypeptide(L)' 'MLNWISRKRAKKTIRKRLIKTLPWGIELHEGIPPGCVFYGVSPDEPCWTAYIPPCGCQIGSDHYICVSKKSGRIIYDGKA' A
#
# COMPACT_ATOMS: atom_id res chain seq x y z
N MET A 1 32.21 21.52 -12.89
CA MET A 1 32.13 20.70 -11.66
C MET A 1 30.78 20.01 -11.60
N LEU A 2 30.72 18.68 -11.70
CA LEU A 2 29.49 17.92 -11.45
C LEU A 2 29.25 17.89 -9.93
N ASN A 3 28.16 18.51 -9.49
CA ASN A 3 27.80 18.58 -8.08
C ASN A 3 27.00 17.32 -7.70
N TRP A 4 27.65 16.34 -7.09
CA TRP A 4 27.04 15.08 -6.71
C TRP A 4 26.15 15.27 -5.48
N ILE A 5 24.93 14.74 -5.50
CA ILE A 5 24.05 14.78 -4.33
C ILE A 5 24.46 13.74 -3.29
N SER A 6 24.33 14.09 -2.01
CA SER A 6 24.56 13.12 -0.93
C SER A 6 23.48 12.02 -0.93
N ARG A 7 23.85 10.83 -0.43
CA ARG A 7 22.93 9.68 -0.27
C ARG A 7 21.67 10.03 0.53
N LYS A 8 21.79 10.89 1.55
CA LYS A 8 20.65 11.37 2.35
C LYS A 8 19.68 12.21 1.51
N ARG A 9 20.21 13.08 0.65
CA ARG A 9 19.41 13.91 -0.27
C ARG A 9 18.72 13.04 -1.32
N ALA A 10 19.43 12.06 -1.89
CA ALA A 10 18.84 11.08 -2.82
C ALA A 10 17.67 10.32 -2.19
N LYS A 11 17.85 9.75 -0.98
CA LYS A 11 16.77 9.04 -0.25
C LYS A 11 15.54 9.91 -0.01
N LYS A 12 15.73 11.17 0.37
CA LYS A 12 14.63 12.12 0.61
C LYS A 12 13.87 12.44 -0.68
N THR A 13 14.59 12.66 -1.78
CA THR A 13 13.98 12.92 -3.09
C THR A 13 13.17 11.72 -3.57
N ILE A 14 13.70 10.51 -3.45
CA ILE A 14 13.00 9.27 -3.82
C ILE A 14 11.74 9.10 -2.97
N ARG A 15 11.82 9.21 -1.64
CA ARG A 15 10.62 9.12 -0.76
C ARG A 15 9.54 10.13 -1.15
N LYS A 16 9.93 11.39 -1.40
CA LYS A 16 8.98 12.43 -1.84
C LYS A 16 8.34 12.07 -3.18
N ARG A 17 9.10 11.52 -4.12
CA ARG A 17 8.58 11.06 -5.40
C ARG A 17 7.59 9.92 -5.20
N LEU A 18 7.93 8.91 -4.41
CA LEU A 18 7.09 7.75 -4.11
C LEU A 18 5.76 8.16 -3.46
N ILE A 19 5.80 9.05 -2.46
CA ILE A 19 4.58 9.58 -1.82
C ILE A 19 3.70 10.34 -2.82
N LYS A 20 4.31 11.08 -3.75
CA LYS A 20 3.58 11.80 -4.81
C LYS A 20 3.02 10.88 -5.89
N THR A 21 3.63 9.72 -6.12
CA THR A 21 3.17 8.74 -7.11
C THR A 21 2.15 7.76 -6.54
N LEU A 22 2.01 7.67 -5.21
CA LEU A 22 0.82 7.03 -4.64
C LEU A 22 -0.39 7.79 -5.19
N PRO A 23 -1.34 7.10 -5.84
CA PRO A 23 -2.51 7.75 -6.41
C PRO A 23 -3.17 8.57 -5.30
N TRP A 24 -3.50 9.82 -5.62
CA TRP A 24 -3.98 10.86 -4.71
C TRP A 24 -5.34 10.54 -4.02
N GLY A 25 -5.82 9.31 -4.12
CA GLY A 25 -6.91 8.76 -3.34
C GLY A 25 -6.64 7.28 -3.18
N ILE A 26 -6.00 6.88 -2.08
CA ILE A 26 -6.10 5.49 -1.63
C ILE A 26 -7.52 5.38 -1.09
N GLU A 27 -8.40 4.71 -1.83
CA GLU A 27 -9.74 4.42 -1.35
C GLU A 27 -9.62 3.39 -0.22
N LEU A 28 -10.18 3.74 0.93
CA LEU A 28 -10.27 2.86 2.08
C LEU A 28 -11.65 2.25 2.12
N HIS A 29 -11.68 0.92 2.16
CA HIS A 29 -12.88 0.12 2.38
C HIS A 29 -12.86 -0.44 3.79
N GLU A 30 -14.05 -0.66 4.35
CA GLU A 30 -14.20 -1.32 5.65
C GLU A 30 -14.20 -2.84 5.48
N GLY A 31 -13.39 -3.53 6.26
CA GLY A 31 -13.27 -4.98 6.24
C GLY A 31 -12.53 -5.51 5.00
N ILE A 32 -12.50 -6.83 4.87
CA ILE A 32 -11.95 -7.53 3.71
C ILE A 32 -12.96 -7.43 2.55
N PRO A 33 -12.55 -6.98 1.35
CA PRO A 33 -13.45 -6.90 0.20
C PRO A 33 -14.07 -8.26 -0.13
N PRO A 34 -15.34 -8.31 -0.56
CA PRO A 34 -16.01 -9.55 -0.89
C PRO A 34 -15.26 -10.29 -2.02
N GLY A 35 -15.04 -11.59 -1.84
CA GLY A 35 -14.32 -12.43 -2.80
C GLY A 35 -12.80 -12.45 -2.63
N CYS A 36 -12.22 -11.61 -1.75
CA CYS A 36 -10.80 -11.66 -1.41
C CYS A 36 -10.56 -12.61 -0.24
N VAL A 37 -9.45 -13.36 -0.26
CA VAL A 37 -9.01 -14.23 0.84
C VAL A 37 -7.63 -13.79 1.32
N PHE A 38 -7.58 -13.19 2.51
CA PHE A 38 -6.32 -12.78 3.12
C PHE A 38 -5.83 -13.88 4.07
N TYR A 39 -4.83 -14.63 3.63
CA TYR A 39 -4.26 -15.74 4.41
C TYR A 39 -3.79 -15.27 5.79
N GLY A 40 -4.21 -15.99 6.84
CA GLY A 40 -3.87 -15.67 8.22
C GLY A 40 -4.68 -14.53 8.84
N VAL A 41 -5.68 -13.99 8.13
CA VAL A 41 -6.56 -12.94 8.63
C VAL A 41 -8.00 -13.46 8.74
N SER A 42 -8.62 -13.15 9.88
CA SER A 42 -10.07 -13.16 10.11
C SER A 42 -10.90 -12.63 8.92
N PRO A 43 -11.80 -13.35 8.21
CA PRO A 43 -12.75 -12.70 7.30
C PRO A 43 -13.54 -11.57 8.00
N ASP A 44 -13.85 -11.77 9.28
CA ASP A 44 -14.56 -10.83 10.13
C ASP A 44 -13.63 -9.93 10.96
N GLU A 45 -12.31 -9.91 10.69
CA GLU A 45 -11.40 -9.04 11.43
C GLU A 45 -11.71 -7.56 11.08
N PRO A 46 -12.02 -6.71 12.07
CA PRO A 46 -12.30 -5.31 11.79
C PRO A 46 -11.04 -4.60 11.32
N CYS A 47 -10.98 -4.30 10.02
CA CYS A 47 -9.85 -3.63 9.38
C CYS A 47 -10.28 -2.49 8.45
N TRP A 48 -9.33 -1.63 8.11
CA TRP A 48 -9.40 -0.76 6.95
C TRP A 48 -8.55 -1.37 5.85
N THR A 49 -9.12 -1.49 4.65
CA THR A 49 -8.45 -2.08 3.50
C THR A 49 -8.23 -1.03 2.42
N ALA A 50 -6.98 -0.90 1.99
CA ALA A 50 -6.58 -0.08 0.86
C ALA A 50 -6.40 -0.96 -0.37
N TYR A 51 -7.05 -0.60 -1.48
CA TYR A 51 -6.72 -1.14 -2.79
C TYR A 51 -5.65 -0.28 -3.46
N ILE A 52 -4.57 -0.91 -3.90
CA ILE A 52 -3.48 -0.27 -4.63
C ILE A 52 -3.50 -0.80 -6.06
N PRO A 53 -4.01 0.00 -7.02
CA PRO A 53 -4.03 -0.43 -8.41
C PRO A 53 -2.60 -0.58 -8.93
N PRO A 54 -2.35 -1.54 -9.84
CA PRO A 54 -1.05 -1.70 -10.46
C PRO A 54 -0.68 -0.42 -11.21
N CYS A 55 0.41 0.24 -10.81
CA CYS A 55 0.92 1.41 -11.49
C CYS A 55 1.59 1.00 -12.82
N GLY A 56 0.92 1.27 -13.95
CA GLY A 56 1.50 1.35 -15.29
C GLY A 56 2.15 0.08 -15.84
N CYS A 57 1.54 -0.51 -16.87
CA CYS A 57 2.05 -1.59 -17.72
C CYS A 57 2.40 -2.93 -17.03
N GLN A 58 2.33 -3.06 -15.71
CA GLN A 58 2.40 -4.36 -15.07
C GLN A 58 1.01 -4.99 -15.11
N ILE A 59 0.86 -6.00 -15.97
CA ILE A 59 -0.22 -6.98 -15.90
C ILE A 59 0.01 -7.74 -14.59
N GLY A 60 -0.56 -7.24 -13.50
CA GLY A 60 -0.28 -7.71 -12.16
C GLY A 60 -1.51 -7.56 -11.29
N SER A 61 -1.86 -8.67 -10.65
CA SER A 61 -2.86 -8.83 -9.60
C SER A 61 -2.90 -7.66 -8.62
N ASP A 62 -4.11 -7.18 -8.37
CA ASP A 62 -4.49 -6.24 -7.33
C ASP A 62 -3.70 -6.42 -6.03
N HIS A 63 -3.12 -5.32 -5.52
CA HIS A 63 -2.40 -5.32 -4.25
C HIS A 63 -3.28 -4.67 -3.18
N TYR A 64 -3.46 -5.35 -2.05
CA TYR A 64 -4.25 -4.89 -0.92
C TYR A 64 -3.38 -4.73 0.33
N ILE A 65 -3.66 -3.68 1.11
CA ILE A 65 -3.09 -3.50 2.44
C ILE A 65 -4.23 -3.39 3.44
N CYS A 66 -4.21 -4.22 4.49
CA CYS A 66 -5.15 -4.15 5.60
C CYS A 66 -4.50 -3.68 6.88
N VAL A 67 -5.16 -2.75 7.55
CA VAL A 67 -4.78 -2.26 8.87
C VAL A 67 -5.87 -2.62 9.86
N SER A 68 -5.53 -3.35 10.93
CA SER A 68 -6.48 -3.68 12.00
C SER A 68 -6.98 -2.42 12.69
N LYS A 69 -8.30 -2.27 12.82
CA LYS A 69 -8.92 -1.15 13.56
C LYS A 69 -8.58 -1.21 15.05
N LYS A 70 -8.30 -2.40 15.59
CA LYS A 70 -8.00 -2.61 17.01
C LYS A 70 -6.59 -2.14 17.38
N SER A 71 -5.60 -2.47 16.55
CA SER A 71 -4.18 -2.27 16.88
C SER A 71 -3.47 -1.22 16.05
N GLY A 72 -4.06 -0.77 14.94
CA GLY A 72 -3.41 0.10 13.97
C GLY A 72 -2.25 -0.57 13.22
N ARG A 73 -2.05 -1.87 13.39
CA ARG A 73 -1.00 -2.63 12.72
C ARG A 73 -1.47 -3.13 11.37
N ILE A 74 -0.54 -3.22 10.42
CA ILE A 74 -0.75 -3.92 9.16
C ILE A 74 -0.93 -5.41 9.49
N ILE A 75 -2.08 -5.96 9.10
CA ILE A 75 -2.41 -7.39 9.25
C ILE A 75 -2.37 -8.13 7.92
N TYR A 76 -2.38 -7.39 6.81
CA TYR A 76 -2.21 -7.92 5.46
C TYR A 76 -1.49 -6.90 4.58
N ASP A 77 -0.54 -7.37 3.79
CA ASP A 77 0.16 -6.58 2.76
C ASP A 77 0.56 -7.53 1.64
N GLY A 78 -0.26 -7.58 0.59
CA GLY A 78 -0.06 -8.55 -0.47
C GLY A 78 -1.17 -8.57 -1.51
N LYS A 79 -1.12 -9.58 -2.37
CA LYS A 79 -2.09 -9.80 -3.44
C LYS A 79 -3.29 -10.57 -2.90
N ALA A 80 -4.52 -10.21 -3.28
CA ALA A 80 -5.69 -11.03 -2.96
C ALA A 80 -5.70 -12.32 -3.78
#